data_AF-A0A949V8Q6-F1
#
_entry.id   AF-A0A949V8Q6-F1
#
_cell.length_a   1.000
_cell.length_b   1.000
_cell.length_c   1.000
_cell.angle_alpha   90.00
_cell.angle_beta   90.00
_cell.angle_gamma   90.00
#
_symmetry.space_group_name_H-M   'P 1'
#
loop_
_entity.id
_entity.type
_entity.pdbx_description
1 polymer ?
#
loop_
_entity_poly.entity_id
_entity_poly.type
_entity_poly.pdbx_seq_one_letter_code
_entity_poly.pdbx_strand_id
1 'polypeptide(L)'
;MSDLIPPCPYASNVPLASKAYYRIGGSARFVAMPEALSELSKLLFWNRTHRLPLALMGSGSNILFSDSGFPGIVISLERMLRLSWLSDDELLCGAGVENSAIAEELFEAGKGGGEWLYKLPGQIGATVRMNARCFGGEVSEITAAILTISVDGRLQWRLPEEVFQGYKHTLLMEQPEIVVAVLLRFPEGRPAEEIRKVMGGYEEERTTKHHFDFPSCGSTFKNNYTVGRPSGVIFEELGFKGEVEGGAMVSEHHANFIYNRGGATADDVLRLAARMRAAALERAGAELDLEVQCIGLFDAELLASCGVSSVPDRHDPSKGWVGLLWSPEREEQSSQLFPRLLMEGPLVGYFGLDREFPSGVQVAVEQLCSVESAKAHPGVPFLRWTTRNPNPALFSLKAPSPASFTDELWRYSVSELFIARAAGAAYLEFEMTPEGHWVALRFDAPRKRAEGYETPSPEPWRGMVTLVQDEKSFGMELCWELLKPFVSGDQVIALQCCASSGRGEFGLFPWWEAPASPADFHQPDHFFRIPLL
;
A
#
# COMPACT_ATOMS: atom_id res chain seq x y z
N MET A 1 -6.11 27.64 17.01
CA MET A 1 -6.08 26.38 16.25
C MET A 1 -4.68 25.84 16.43
N SER A 2 -4.50 24.65 16.99
CA SER A 2 -3.18 24.01 17.04
C SER A 2 -2.65 23.87 15.61
N ASP A 3 -1.36 24.11 15.41
CA ASP A 3 -0.74 23.92 14.09
C ASP A 3 -0.94 22.45 13.68
N LEU A 4 -1.59 22.24 12.54
CA LEU A 4 -1.78 20.91 11.97
C LEU A 4 -0.44 20.43 11.41
N ILE A 5 0.16 19.46 12.09
CA ILE A 5 1.47 18.89 11.73
C ILE A 5 1.27 17.40 11.42
N PRO A 6 1.43 16.96 10.15
CA PRO A 6 1.43 15.55 9.79
C PRO A 6 2.51 14.75 10.57
N PRO A 7 2.22 13.53 11.05
CA PRO A 7 3.12 12.75 11.89
C PRO A 7 4.15 11.92 11.09
N CYS A 8 4.69 12.48 10.01
CA CYS A 8 5.72 11.90 9.14
C CYS A 8 6.44 13.03 8.38
N PRO A 9 7.52 12.78 7.62
CA PRO A 9 8.11 13.80 6.76
C PRO A 9 7.07 14.40 5.80
N TYR A 10 7.00 15.73 5.72
CA TYR A 10 6.03 16.43 4.88
C TYR A 10 6.57 17.76 4.37
N ALA A 11 5.89 18.30 3.35
CA ALA A 11 6.04 19.67 2.88
C ALA A 11 4.68 20.37 2.86
N SER A 12 4.66 21.67 3.14
CA SER A 12 3.44 22.51 3.14
C SER A 12 3.37 23.42 1.93
N ASN A 13 2.14 23.72 1.48
CA ASN A 13 1.86 24.62 0.36
C ASN A 13 2.65 24.26 -0.90
N VAL A 14 2.61 22.98 -1.28
CA VAL A 14 3.43 22.43 -2.37
C VAL A 14 2.69 22.63 -3.69
N PRO A 15 3.28 23.33 -4.68
CA PRO A 15 2.74 23.37 -6.03
C PRO A 15 2.78 21.98 -6.66
N LEU A 16 1.62 21.37 -6.92
CA LEU A 16 1.53 20.00 -7.43
C LEU A 16 2.11 19.87 -8.84
N ALA A 17 2.09 20.95 -9.63
CA ALA A 17 2.81 21.05 -10.89
C ALA A 17 4.33 20.81 -10.78
N SER A 18 4.95 20.98 -9.59
CA SER A 18 6.37 20.67 -9.37
C SER A 18 6.64 19.19 -9.08
N LYS A 19 5.59 18.41 -8.78
CA LYS A 19 5.66 17.01 -8.39
C LYS A 19 5.11 16.05 -9.45
N ALA A 20 4.11 16.47 -10.23
CA ALA A 20 3.50 15.64 -11.26
C ALA A 20 4.23 15.72 -12.61
N TYR A 21 4.28 14.61 -13.34
CA TYR A 21 4.88 14.54 -14.68
C TYR A 21 4.25 15.52 -15.66
N TYR A 22 2.94 15.78 -15.54
CA TYR A 22 2.23 16.68 -16.45
C TYR A 22 2.65 18.15 -16.26
N ARG A 23 3.24 18.49 -15.11
CA ARG A 23 3.54 19.88 -14.69
C ARG A 23 2.33 20.80 -14.69
N ILE A 24 1.19 20.25 -14.27
CA ILE A 24 -0.10 20.93 -14.13
C ILE A 24 -0.64 20.65 -12.73
N GLY A 25 -1.31 21.63 -12.14
CA GLY A 25 -1.99 21.49 -10.86
C GLY A 25 -1.73 22.64 -9.89
N GLY A 26 -2.74 22.94 -9.08
CA GLY A 26 -2.69 23.92 -8.00
C GLY A 26 -1.78 23.50 -6.85
N SER A 27 -1.92 24.17 -5.71
CA SER A 27 -1.10 23.87 -4.52
C SER A 27 -1.81 22.94 -3.55
N ALA A 28 -1.13 21.90 -3.07
CA ALA A 28 -1.60 21.09 -1.96
C ALA A 28 -1.19 21.71 -0.63
N ARG A 29 -2.11 21.70 0.34
CA ARG A 29 -1.82 22.13 1.71
C ARG A 29 -0.68 21.31 2.31
N PHE A 30 -0.73 19.98 2.16
CA PHE A 30 0.33 19.08 2.56
C PHE A 30 0.65 18.05 1.48
N VAL A 31 1.93 17.78 1.27
CA VAL A 31 2.42 16.55 0.64
C VAL A 31 3.18 15.78 1.70
N ALA A 32 2.65 14.62 2.10
CA ALA A 32 3.23 13.76 3.10
C ALA A 32 4.04 12.63 2.42
N MET A 33 5.22 12.33 2.95
CA MET A 33 6.20 11.41 2.36
C MET A 33 6.63 10.39 3.42
N PRO A 34 5.75 9.47 3.84
CA PRO A 34 6.12 8.44 4.80
C PRO A 34 7.27 7.58 4.24
N GLU A 35 8.22 7.26 5.10
CA GLU A 35 9.37 6.42 4.77
C GLU A 35 9.10 4.96 5.18
N ALA A 36 8.25 4.77 6.18
CA ALA A 36 7.88 3.45 6.69
C ALA A 36 6.36 3.27 6.81
N LEU A 37 5.93 2.01 6.84
CA LEU A 37 4.53 1.64 7.05
C LEU A 37 3.96 2.19 8.37
N SER A 38 4.78 2.24 9.43
CA SER A 38 4.36 2.80 10.72
C SER A 38 4.06 4.31 10.64
N GLU A 39 4.77 5.07 9.80
CA GLU A 39 4.49 6.49 9.54
C GLU A 39 3.23 6.67 8.71
N LEU A 40 3.04 5.84 7.68
CA LEU A 40 1.83 5.85 6.86
C LEU A 40 0.58 5.56 7.71
N SER A 41 0.63 4.57 8.60
CA SER A 41 -0.48 4.27 9.52
C SER A 41 -0.79 5.44 10.47
N LYS A 42 0.25 6.06 11.06
CA LYS A 42 0.12 7.26 11.89
C LYS A 42 -0.55 8.41 11.13
N LEU A 43 -0.15 8.61 9.88
CA LEU A 43 -0.69 9.65 9.01
C LEU A 43 -2.17 9.42 8.67
N LEU A 44 -2.55 8.20 8.31
CA LEU A 44 -3.95 7.85 8.00
C LEU A 44 -4.86 8.11 9.20
N PHE A 45 -4.42 7.67 10.39
CA PHE A 45 -5.12 7.93 11.64
C PHE A 45 -5.25 9.44 11.91
N TRP A 46 -4.13 10.17 11.85
CA TRP A 46 -4.12 11.62 12.04
C TRP A 46 -5.04 12.35 11.06
N ASN A 47 -5.05 11.95 9.79
CA ASN A 47 -5.91 12.53 8.76
C ASN A 47 -7.40 12.35 9.09
N ARG A 48 -7.79 11.15 9.53
CA ARG A 48 -9.17 10.84 9.93
C ARG A 48 -9.61 11.69 11.12
N THR A 49 -8.76 11.85 12.15
CA THR A 49 -9.04 12.70 13.32
C THR A 49 -9.25 14.17 12.94
N HIS A 50 -8.47 14.67 11.98
CA HIS A 50 -8.54 16.07 11.53
C HIS A 50 -9.51 16.30 10.36
N ARG A 51 -10.13 15.23 9.84
CA ARG A 51 -11.14 15.26 8.77
C ARG A 51 -10.70 16.01 7.51
N LEU A 52 -9.47 15.77 7.05
CA LEU A 52 -8.93 16.39 5.83
C LEU A 52 -9.12 15.49 4.60
N PRO A 53 -9.47 16.04 3.41
CA PRO A 53 -9.46 15.28 2.17
C PRO A 53 -8.10 14.63 1.91
N LEU A 54 -8.11 13.39 1.46
CA LEU A 54 -6.90 12.59 1.26
C LEU A 54 -6.82 12.15 -0.20
N ALA A 55 -5.67 12.36 -0.82
CA ALA A 55 -5.34 11.81 -2.13
C ALA A 55 -4.02 11.03 -2.07
N LEU A 56 -3.81 10.16 -3.06
CA LEU A 56 -2.60 9.35 -3.20
C LEU A 56 -1.91 9.70 -4.53
N MET A 57 -0.58 9.76 -4.50
CA MET A 57 0.25 10.03 -5.67
C MET A 57 1.47 9.08 -5.67
N GLY A 58 1.74 8.46 -6.82
CA GLY A 58 3.05 7.86 -7.10
C GLY A 58 4.04 8.94 -7.56
N SER A 59 4.71 8.73 -8.69
CA SER A 59 5.50 9.76 -9.36
C SER A 59 4.66 10.79 -10.15
N GLY A 60 3.34 10.63 -10.20
CA GLY A 60 2.44 11.52 -10.94
C GLY A 60 2.44 11.32 -12.46
N SER A 61 2.98 10.19 -12.96
CA SER A 61 3.05 9.86 -14.40
C SER A 61 1.69 9.59 -15.07
N ASN A 62 0.61 9.39 -14.30
CA ASN A 62 -0.75 9.20 -14.81
C ASN A 62 -1.79 10.07 -14.07
N ILE A 63 -1.37 11.24 -13.55
CA ILE A 63 -2.24 12.11 -12.74
C ILE A 63 -2.35 13.50 -13.37
N LEU A 64 -3.58 13.98 -13.50
CA LEU A 64 -3.91 15.38 -13.77
C LEU A 64 -4.49 16.01 -12.50
N PHE A 65 -3.71 16.85 -11.84
CA PHE A 65 -4.20 17.62 -10.69
C PHE A 65 -5.01 18.83 -11.17
N SER A 66 -6.10 19.12 -10.46
CA SER A 66 -6.87 20.35 -10.67
C SER A 66 -6.01 21.59 -10.49
N ASP A 67 -6.31 22.65 -11.24
CA ASP A 67 -5.70 23.98 -11.07
C ASP A 67 -6.07 24.62 -9.71
N SER A 68 -7.16 24.15 -9.07
CA SER A 68 -7.57 24.58 -7.74
C SER A 68 -6.62 24.06 -6.64
N GLY A 69 -6.52 24.80 -5.54
CA GLY A 69 -5.77 24.33 -4.38
C GLY A 69 -6.39 23.06 -3.76
N PHE A 70 -5.55 22.11 -3.35
CA PHE A 70 -5.98 20.91 -2.63
C PHE A 70 -5.88 21.16 -1.11
N PRO A 71 -7.01 21.27 -0.37
CA PRO A 71 -7.02 21.75 1.01
C PRO A 71 -6.55 20.70 2.04
N GLY A 72 -6.35 19.44 1.62
CA GLY A 72 -6.00 18.32 2.47
C GLY A 72 -4.57 17.81 2.27
N ILE A 73 -4.42 16.49 2.33
CA ILE A 73 -3.12 15.81 2.22
C ILE A 73 -3.04 15.03 0.91
N VAL A 74 -1.93 15.18 0.19
CA VAL A 74 -1.52 14.25 -0.86
C VAL A 74 -0.43 13.35 -0.28
N ILE A 75 -0.68 12.04 -0.19
CA ILE A 75 0.33 11.05 0.20
C ILE A 75 1.18 10.75 -1.02
N SER A 76 2.49 10.92 -0.91
CA SER A 76 3.47 10.43 -1.87
C SER A 76 4.26 9.28 -1.26
N LEU A 77 4.32 8.16 -1.97
CA LEU A 77 5.10 6.99 -1.53
C LEU A 77 6.56 7.04 -2.01
N GLU A 78 7.04 8.19 -2.51
CA GLU A 78 8.37 8.36 -3.13
C GLU A 78 9.56 8.01 -2.22
N ARG A 79 9.33 7.82 -0.91
CA ARG A 79 10.36 7.41 0.06
C ARG A 79 10.24 5.97 0.53
N MET A 80 9.20 5.24 0.13
CA MET A 80 9.04 3.80 0.41
C MET A 80 9.79 2.99 -0.66
N LEU A 81 11.12 3.12 -0.67
CA LEU A 81 12.02 2.71 -1.77
C LEU A 81 12.67 1.34 -1.58
N ARG A 82 12.17 0.55 -0.64
CA ARG A 82 12.73 -0.76 -0.32
C ARG A 82 12.75 -1.68 -1.55
N LEU A 83 13.89 -2.28 -1.85
CA LEU A 83 14.04 -3.28 -2.91
C LEU A 83 14.93 -4.40 -2.40
N SER A 84 14.39 -5.62 -2.27
CA SER A 84 15.14 -6.74 -1.67
C SER A 84 14.64 -8.10 -2.14
N TRP A 85 15.55 -8.98 -2.52
CA TRP A 85 15.26 -10.40 -2.78
C TRP A 85 14.87 -11.11 -1.47
N LEU A 86 13.78 -11.87 -1.52
CA LEU A 86 13.31 -12.74 -0.43
C LEU A 86 13.67 -14.21 -0.64
N SER A 87 14.04 -14.56 -1.88
CA SER A 87 14.50 -15.86 -2.33
C SER A 87 15.28 -15.66 -3.65
N ASP A 88 15.73 -16.75 -4.28
CA ASP A 88 16.33 -16.71 -5.61
C ASP A 88 15.37 -16.17 -6.70
N ASP A 89 14.05 -16.25 -6.53
CA ASP A 89 13.06 -15.88 -7.54
C ASP A 89 12.04 -14.81 -7.10
N GLU A 90 12.04 -14.37 -5.85
CA GLU A 90 11.07 -13.41 -5.33
C GLU A 90 11.70 -12.08 -4.92
N LEU A 91 11.23 -10.99 -5.51
CA LEU A 91 11.71 -9.62 -5.29
C LEU A 91 10.63 -8.79 -4.59
N LEU A 92 10.87 -8.39 -3.34
CA LEU A 92 10.01 -7.48 -2.59
C LEU A 92 10.33 -6.03 -2.97
N CYS A 93 9.32 -5.32 -3.46
CA CYS A 93 9.41 -3.92 -3.86
C CYS A 93 8.47 -3.07 -3.01
N GLY A 94 8.99 -2.08 -2.29
CA GLY A 94 8.21 -1.01 -1.69
C GLY A 94 7.46 -0.23 -2.77
N ALA A 95 6.26 0.25 -2.46
CA ALA A 95 5.37 0.86 -3.45
C ALA A 95 5.95 2.11 -4.14
N GLY A 96 6.96 2.75 -3.54
CA GLY A 96 7.67 3.89 -4.09
C GLY A 96 8.80 3.55 -5.06
N VAL A 97 9.20 2.29 -5.19
CA VAL A 97 10.29 1.89 -6.08
C VAL A 97 9.90 2.18 -7.53
N GLU A 98 10.75 2.92 -8.24
CA GLU A 98 10.56 3.23 -9.66
C GLU A 98 10.67 1.97 -10.52
N ASN A 99 9.83 1.85 -11.55
CA ASN A 99 9.83 0.68 -12.45
C ASN A 99 11.20 0.43 -13.10
N SER A 100 11.96 1.48 -13.39
CA SER A 100 13.30 1.34 -13.98
C SER A 100 14.31 0.76 -13.00
N ALA A 101 14.21 1.09 -11.71
CA ALA A 101 15.08 0.51 -10.69
C ALA A 101 14.83 -1.00 -10.53
N ILE A 102 13.57 -1.45 -10.68
CA ILE A 102 13.24 -2.89 -10.69
C ILE A 102 13.88 -3.57 -11.89
N ALA A 103 13.77 -2.99 -13.09
CA ALA A 103 14.38 -3.57 -14.30
C ALA A 103 15.91 -3.65 -14.19
N GLU A 104 16.55 -2.63 -13.61
CA GLU A 104 18.00 -2.59 -13.36
C GLU A 104 18.43 -3.64 -12.33
N GLU A 105 17.68 -3.80 -11.23
CA GLU A 105 17.94 -4.85 -10.24
C GLU A 105 17.85 -6.26 -10.85
N LEU A 106 16.84 -6.51 -11.70
CA LEU A 106 16.71 -7.77 -12.41
C LEU A 106 17.86 -8.01 -13.39
N PHE A 107 18.31 -6.96 -14.08
CA PHE A 107 19.48 -7.02 -14.96
C PHE A 107 20.75 -7.43 -14.19
N GLU A 108 21.03 -6.79 -13.05
CA GLU A 108 22.20 -7.13 -12.21
C GLU A 108 22.10 -8.54 -11.62
N ALA A 109 20.89 -8.99 -11.27
CA ALA A 109 20.64 -10.34 -10.78
C ALA A 109 20.60 -11.43 -11.89
N GLY A 110 20.72 -11.05 -13.17
CA GLY A 110 20.64 -11.99 -14.30
C GLY A 110 19.26 -12.62 -14.46
N LYS A 111 18.20 -11.88 -14.14
CA LYS A 111 16.79 -12.32 -14.18
C LYS A 111 16.05 -11.66 -15.34
N GLY A 112 15.43 -12.47 -16.19
CA GLY A 112 14.63 -11.98 -17.33
C GLY A 112 13.15 -11.76 -16.97
N GLY A 113 12.40 -11.10 -17.86
CA GLY A 113 10.94 -10.94 -17.77
C GLY A 113 10.47 -9.58 -17.26
N GLY A 114 11.36 -8.76 -16.69
CA GLY A 114 11.06 -7.41 -16.21
C GLY A 114 11.53 -6.28 -17.13
N GLU A 115 12.10 -6.58 -18.30
CA GLU A 115 12.75 -5.57 -19.16
C GLU A 115 11.79 -4.47 -19.62
N TRP A 116 10.50 -4.78 -19.77
CA TRP A 116 9.46 -3.85 -20.19
C TRP A 116 9.16 -2.74 -19.17
N LEU A 117 9.59 -2.92 -17.92
CA LEU A 117 9.53 -1.90 -16.86
C LEU A 117 10.60 -0.82 -17.05
N TYR A 118 11.67 -1.11 -17.79
CA TYR A 118 12.73 -0.14 -18.05
C TYR A 118 12.17 1.06 -18.84
N LYS A 119 12.42 2.26 -18.32
CA LYS A 119 11.90 3.54 -18.83
C LYS A 119 10.37 3.65 -18.85
N LEU A 120 9.63 2.77 -18.14
CA LEU A 120 8.21 2.98 -17.85
C LEU A 120 8.08 4.00 -16.70
N PRO A 121 7.57 5.22 -16.94
CA PRO A 121 7.48 6.23 -15.88
C PRO A 121 6.48 5.81 -14.80
N GLY A 122 6.89 5.79 -13.54
CA GLY A 122 6.00 5.33 -12.47
C GLY A 122 6.71 4.52 -11.42
N GLN A 123 6.00 4.38 -10.31
CA GLN A 123 6.40 3.56 -9.17
C GLN A 123 5.53 2.31 -9.12
N ILE A 124 6.09 1.21 -8.61
CA ILE A 124 5.46 -0.11 -8.65
C ILE A 124 4.07 -0.15 -7.99
N GLY A 125 3.84 0.65 -6.94
CA GLY A 125 2.52 0.74 -6.32
C GLY A 125 1.46 1.30 -7.26
N ALA A 126 1.80 2.31 -8.07
CA ALA A 126 0.92 2.86 -9.10
C ALA A 126 0.80 1.92 -10.30
N THR A 127 1.88 1.23 -10.67
CA THR A 127 1.91 0.20 -11.71
C THR A 127 0.90 -0.92 -11.40
N VAL A 128 0.91 -1.43 -10.16
CA VAL A 128 -0.08 -2.42 -9.68
C VAL A 128 -1.49 -1.83 -9.66
N ARG A 129 -1.68 -0.62 -9.10
CA ARG A 129 -2.99 0.04 -9.05
C ARG A 129 -3.66 0.12 -10.43
N MET A 130 -2.88 0.42 -11.47
CA MET A 130 -3.37 0.58 -12.83
C MET A 130 -3.40 -0.72 -13.65
N ASN A 131 -2.96 -1.86 -13.09
CA ASN A 131 -2.63 -3.07 -13.85
C ASN A 131 -1.83 -2.73 -15.13
N ALA A 132 -0.73 -2.00 -14.93
CA ALA A 132 0.03 -1.41 -16.02
C ALA A 132 0.65 -2.50 -16.91
N ARG A 133 0.78 -2.15 -18.19
CA ARG A 133 1.29 -3.03 -19.23
C ARG A 133 2.02 -2.23 -20.29
N CYS A 134 3.10 -2.79 -20.82
CA CYS A 134 3.85 -2.19 -21.90
C CYS A 134 4.66 -3.27 -22.63
N PHE A 135 4.88 -3.10 -23.93
CA PHE A 135 5.71 -3.99 -24.75
C PHE A 135 5.40 -5.49 -24.63
N GLY A 136 4.13 -5.83 -24.38
CA GLY A 136 3.67 -7.21 -24.21
C GLY A 136 3.79 -7.77 -22.80
N GLY A 137 4.44 -7.07 -21.86
CA GLY A 137 4.43 -7.42 -20.44
C GLY A 137 3.30 -6.75 -19.68
N GLU A 138 2.80 -7.42 -18.64
CA GLU A 138 1.77 -6.94 -17.73
C GLU A 138 2.19 -7.20 -16.27
N VAL A 139 1.93 -6.24 -15.38
CA VAL A 139 2.35 -6.36 -13.97
C VAL A 139 1.68 -7.53 -13.25
N SER A 140 0.46 -7.90 -13.65
CA SER A 140 -0.27 -9.03 -13.09
C SER A 140 0.44 -10.38 -13.32
N GLU A 141 1.20 -10.51 -14.42
CA GLU A 141 1.90 -11.75 -14.78
C GLU A 141 3.15 -11.99 -13.92
N ILE A 142 3.72 -10.93 -13.36
CA ILE A 142 4.93 -10.97 -12.54
C ILE A 142 4.64 -10.76 -11.04
N THR A 143 3.40 -10.46 -10.66
CA THR A 143 3.03 -10.20 -9.25
C THR A 143 2.64 -11.49 -8.54
N ALA A 144 3.30 -11.79 -7.43
CA ALA A 144 2.98 -12.93 -6.57
C ALA A 144 2.02 -12.55 -5.43
N ALA A 145 2.18 -11.35 -4.85
CA ALA A 145 1.33 -10.86 -3.77
C ALA A 145 1.45 -9.34 -3.59
N ILE A 146 0.43 -8.70 -3.00
CA ILE A 146 0.37 -7.23 -2.84
C ILE A 146 0.00 -6.90 -1.39
N LEU A 147 0.86 -6.18 -0.65
CA LEU A 147 0.46 -5.63 0.64
C LEU A 147 -0.31 -4.33 0.45
N THR A 148 -1.52 -4.27 1.01
CA THR A 148 -2.34 -3.05 1.02
C THR A 148 -2.63 -2.58 2.43
N ILE A 149 -2.77 -1.27 2.59
CA ILE A 149 -3.33 -0.62 3.77
C ILE A 149 -4.56 0.19 3.36
N SER A 150 -5.69 -0.05 4.00
CA SER A 150 -6.89 0.77 3.81
C SER A 150 -6.84 2.07 4.60
N VAL A 151 -7.65 3.05 4.23
CA VAL A 151 -7.74 4.34 4.94
C VAL A 151 -8.18 4.22 6.41
N ASP A 152 -8.84 3.14 6.79
CA ASP A 152 -9.19 2.79 8.17
C ASP A 152 -8.12 1.93 8.88
N GLY A 153 -6.95 1.78 8.27
CA GLY A 153 -5.75 1.18 8.87
C GLY A 153 -5.68 -0.35 8.81
N ARG A 154 -6.60 -1.03 8.11
CA ARG A 154 -6.52 -2.48 7.91
C ARG A 154 -5.37 -2.79 6.96
N LEU A 155 -4.49 -3.69 7.39
CA LEU A 155 -3.31 -4.10 6.64
C LEU A 155 -3.46 -5.54 6.15
N GLN A 156 -3.37 -5.79 4.85
CA GLN A 156 -3.57 -7.16 4.35
C GLN A 156 -2.72 -7.45 3.13
N TRP A 157 -2.20 -8.67 3.06
CA TRP A 157 -1.70 -9.20 1.80
C TRP A 157 -2.86 -9.68 0.94
N ARG A 158 -2.87 -9.24 -0.31
CA ARG A 158 -3.82 -9.62 -1.35
C ARG A 158 -3.15 -10.56 -2.35
N LEU A 159 -3.92 -11.53 -2.82
CA LEU A 159 -3.53 -12.36 -3.95
C LEU A 159 -3.76 -11.60 -5.28
N PRO A 160 -2.98 -11.87 -6.34
CA PRO A 160 -3.12 -11.23 -7.63
C PRO A 160 -4.56 -11.30 -8.18
N GLU A 161 -5.20 -12.47 -8.09
CA GLU A 161 -6.56 -12.71 -8.58
C GLU A 161 -7.65 -11.91 -7.84
N GLU A 162 -7.37 -11.47 -6.61
CA GLU A 162 -8.28 -10.60 -5.85
C GLU A 162 -8.18 -9.15 -6.33
N VAL A 163 -7.02 -8.75 -6.85
CA VAL A 163 -6.71 -7.37 -7.23
C VAL A 163 -6.93 -7.12 -8.71
N PHE A 164 -6.41 -7.96 -9.59
CA PHE A 164 -6.44 -7.76 -11.04
C PHE A 164 -7.74 -8.29 -11.64
N GLN A 165 -8.67 -7.38 -11.92
CA GLN A 165 -10.04 -7.72 -12.36
C GLN A 165 -10.24 -7.57 -13.87
N GLY A 166 -9.26 -7.01 -14.58
CA GLY A 166 -9.28 -6.94 -16.03
C GLY A 166 -8.31 -5.91 -16.62
N TYR A 167 -8.59 -5.51 -17.87
CA TYR A 167 -7.80 -4.52 -18.60
C TYR A 167 -7.85 -3.14 -17.92
N LYS A 168 -6.73 -2.73 -17.32
CA LYS A 168 -6.62 -1.45 -16.58
C LYS A 168 -7.75 -1.25 -15.58
N HIS A 169 -8.09 -2.33 -14.88
CA HIS A 169 -9.14 -2.39 -13.89
C HIS A 169 -8.69 -3.28 -12.73
N THR A 170 -8.68 -2.71 -11.53
CA THR A 170 -8.28 -3.39 -10.30
C THR A 170 -9.21 -3.03 -9.16
N LEU A 171 -9.30 -3.93 -8.16
CA LEU A 171 -9.98 -3.66 -6.89
C LEU A 171 -9.51 -2.35 -6.25
N LEU A 172 -8.23 -2.01 -6.40
CA LEU A 172 -7.60 -0.85 -5.78
C LEU A 172 -8.09 0.48 -6.38
N MET A 173 -8.63 0.47 -7.60
CA MET A 173 -9.24 1.65 -8.21
C MET A 173 -10.61 1.96 -7.61
N GLU A 174 -11.28 0.96 -7.03
CA GLU A 174 -12.63 1.05 -6.48
C GLU A 174 -12.64 1.18 -4.95
N GLN A 175 -11.64 0.59 -4.28
CA GLN A 175 -11.50 0.60 -2.84
C GLN A 175 -10.49 1.65 -2.37
N PRO A 176 -10.71 2.28 -1.21
CA PRO A 176 -9.77 3.25 -0.63
C PRO A 176 -8.58 2.52 0.05
N GLU A 177 -7.84 1.75 -0.74
CA GLU A 177 -6.66 0.99 -0.33
C GLU A 177 -5.40 1.49 -1.04
N ILE A 178 -4.30 1.56 -0.30
CA ILE A 178 -2.98 2.00 -0.74
C ILE A 178 -2.10 0.75 -0.84
N VAL A 179 -1.44 0.57 -1.98
CA VAL A 179 -0.38 -0.44 -2.12
C VAL A 179 0.84 0.04 -1.34
N VAL A 180 1.37 -0.81 -0.45
CA VAL A 180 2.53 -0.50 0.41
C VAL A 180 3.78 -1.22 -0.10
N ALA A 181 3.63 -2.47 -0.53
CA ALA A 181 4.67 -3.21 -1.24
C ALA A 181 4.06 -4.28 -2.14
N VAL A 182 4.89 -4.80 -3.03
CA VAL A 182 4.55 -5.79 -4.02
C VAL A 182 5.63 -6.86 -4.01
N LEU A 183 5.22 -8.12 -3.94
CA LEU A 183 6.11 -9.25 -4.15
C LEU A 183 6.03 -9.63 -5.62
N LEU A 184 7.16 -9.55 -6.32
CA LEU A 184 7.29 -9.92 -7.73
C LEU A 184 8.05 -11.24 -7.85
N ARG A 185 7.77 -12.02 -8.91
CA ARG A 185 8.38 -13.34 -9.12
C ARG A 185 9.05 -13.46 -10.50
N PHE A 186 10.33 -13.87 -10.48
CA PHE A 186 11.20 -14.02 -11.65
C PHE A 186 12.03 -15.32 -11.55
N PRO A 187 11.45 -16.48 -11.92
CA PRO A 187 12.11 -17.78 -11.75
C PRO A 187 13.21 -18.05 -12.77
N GLU A 188 13.14 -17.42 -13.94
CA GLU A 188 14.05 -17.70 -15.06
C GLU A 188 15.27 -16.78 -15.06
N GLY A 189 16.46 -17.37 -15.11
CA GLY A 189 17.69 -16.65 -15.41
C GLY A 189 17.79 -16.34 -16.91
N ARG A 190 18.42 -15.20 -17.25
CA ARG A 190 18.66 -14.80 -18.64
C ARG A 190 20.06 -14.19 -18.77
N PRO A 191 20.82 -14.47 -19.85
CA PRO A 191 22.12 -13.87 -20.07
C PRO A 191 22.05 -12.33 -20.06
N ALA A 192 23.00 -11.69 -19.39
CA ALA A 192 23.02 -10.23 -19.25
C ALA A 192 23.04 -9.51 -20.60
N GLU A 193 23.71 -10.05 -21.63
CA GLU A 193 23.69 -9.43 -22.96
C GLU A 193 22.29 -9.41 -23.59
N GLU A 194 21.47 -10.42 -23.35
CA GLU A 194 20.09 -10.48 -23.87
C GLU A 194 19.19 -9.48 -23.15
N ILE A 195 19.25 -9.43 -21.81
CA ILE A 195 18.48 -8.46 -21.01
C ILE A 195 18.82 -7.03 -21.45
N ARG A 196 20.12 -6.71 -21.55
CA ARG A 196 20.60 -5.39 -21.99
C ARG A 196 20.09 -5.01 -23.38
N LYS A 197 20.09 -5.98 -24.31
CA LYS A 197 19.60 -5.76 -25.68
C LYS A 197 18.11 -5.44 -25.70
N VAL A 198 17.30 -6.15 -24.91
CA VAL A 198 15.84 -5.92 -24.83
C VAL A 198 15.54 -4.56 -24.20
N MET A 199 16.17 -4.24 -23.06
CA MET A 199 16.03 -2.93 -22.40
C MET A 199 16.41 -1.77 -23.34
N GLY A 200 17.54 -1.88 -24.04
CA GLY A 200 17.99 -0.88 -25.01
C GLY A 200 17.00 -0.67 -26.16
N GLY A 201 16.38 -1.75 -26.67
CA GLY A 201 15.35 -1.67 -27.70
C GLY A 201 14.10 -0.91 -27.25
N TYR A 202 13.65 -1.12 -26.00
CA TYR A 202 12.51 -0.38 -25.45
C TYR A 202 12.81 1.11 -25.22
N GLU A 203 14.03 1.43 -24.79
CA GLU A 203 14.46 2.83 -24.65
C GLU A 203 14.52 3.54 -26.01
N GLU A 204 15.07 2.89 -27.03
CA GLU A 204 15.11 3.41 -28.40
C GLU A 204 13.71 3.63 -28.98
N GLU A 205 12.79 2.69 -28.76
CA GLU A 205 11.40 2.82 -29.22
C GLU A 205 10.68 4.00 -28.56
N ARG A 206 10.82 4.19 -27.23
CA ARG A 206 10.22 5.33 -26.52
C ARG A 206 10.77 6.67 -27.00
N THR A 207 12.08 6.72 -27.28
CA THR A 207 12.77 7.90 -27.78
C THR A 207 12.28 8.25 -29.18
N THR A 208 12.21 7.25 -30.07
CA THR A 208 11.74 7.42 -31.46
C THR A 208 10.26 7.81 -31.53
N LYS A 209 9.46 7.40 -30.55
CA LYS A 209 8.04 7.80 -30.43
C LYS A 209 7.82 9.13 -29.73
N HIS A 210 8.87 9.87 -29.37
CA HIS A 210 8.77 11.20 -28.78
C HIS A 210 7.92 11.23 -27.49
N HIS A 211 7.96 10.14 -26.70
CA HIS A 211 7.16 10.03 -25.47
C HIS A 211 7.56 11.03 -24.39
N PHE A 212 8.77 11.62 -24.49
CA PHE A 212 9.36 12.45 -23.45
C PHE A 212 9.67 13.89 -23.89
N ASP A 213 9.25 14.30 -25.09
CA ASP A 213 9.53 15.63 -25.65
C ASP A 213 8.88 16.75 -24.83
N PHE A 214 7.69 16.49 -24.29
CA PHE A 214 6.95 17.42 -23.45
C PHE A 214 6.33 16.70 -22.24
N PRO A 215 6.11 17.42 -21.12
CA PRO A 215 5.35 16.92 -19.99
C PRO A 215 3.99 16.34 -20.42
N SER A 216 3.72 15.09 -20.06
CA SER A 216 2.46 14.38 -20.33
C SER A 216 2.21 13.23 -19.36
N CYS A 217 1.01 12.67 -19.41
CA CYS A 217 0.63 11.48 -18.66
C CYS A 217 0.49 10.21 -19.52
N GLY A 218 1.19 10.16 -20.66
CA GLY A 218 1.07 9.05 -21.60
C GLY A 218 -0.25 9.07 -22.37
N SER A 219 -0.83 7.89 -22.60
CA SER A 219 -2.12 7.74 -23.29
C SER A 219 -3.25 8.40 -22.51
N THR A 220 -3.94 9.35 -23.14
CA THR A 220 -5.09 10.05 -22.57
C THR A 220 -6.30 9.14 -22.40
N PHE A 221 -6.58 8.28 -23.38
CA PHE A 221 -7.73 7.36 -23.37
C PHE A 221 -7.30 5.89 -23.38
N LYS A 222 -8.10 5.05 -22.71
CA LYS A 222 -8.00 3.59 -22.83
C LYS A 222 -8.34 3.16 -24.26
N ASN A 223 -7.86 1.99 -24.67
CA ASN A 223 -8.33 1.36 -25.90
C ASN A 223 -9.70 0.71 -25.66
N ASN A 224 -10.63 0.92 -26.59
CA ASN A 224 -11.86 0.14 -26.67
C ASN A 224 -11.66 -1.02 -27.65
N TYR A 225 -11.38 -2.22 -27.12
CA TYR A 225 -11.08 -3.39 -27.95
C TYR A 225 -12.27 -3.88 -28.80
N THR A 226 -13.51 -3.51 -28.46
CA THR A 226 -14.70 -3.83 -29.26
C THR A 226 -14.68 -3.09 -30.60
N VAL A 227 -14.05 -1.91 -30.67
CA VAL A 227 -13.86 -1.14 -31.91
C VAL A 227 -12.79 -1.78 -32.81
N GLY A 228 -11.95 -2.66 -32.26
CA GLY A 228 -10.92 -3.39 -33.00
C GLY A 228 -9.74 -2.55 -33.48
N ARG A 229 -9.65 -1.27 -33.07
CA ARG A 229 -8.55 -0.36 -33.43
C ARG A 229 -8.07 0.44 -32.21
N PRO A 230 -6.76 0.73 -32.08
CA PRO A 230 -6.24 1.54 -30.97
C PRO A 230 -6.76 2.98 -31.00
N SER A 231 -6.97 3.58 -29.83
CA SER A 231 -7.48 4.96 -29.70
C SER A 231 -6.60 6.00 -30.40
N GLY A 232 -5.28 5.80 -30.39
CA GLY A 232 -4.35 6.66 -31.12
C GLY A 232 -4.56 6.67 -32.63
N VAL A 233 -4.89 5.53 -33.23
CA VAL A 233 -5.19 5.45 -34.67
C VAL A 233 -6.50 6.18 -34.98
N ILE A 234 -7.50 6.01 -34.12
CA ILE A 234 -8.80 6.69 -34.26
C ILE A 234 -8.59 8.21 -34.25
N PHE A 235 -7.84 8.75 -33.29
CA PHE A 235 -7.62 10.20 -33.22
C PHE A 235 -6.76 10.75 -34.37
N GLU A 236 -5.83 9.95 -34.89
CA GLU A 236 -5.07 10.31 -36.08
C GLU A 236 -5.96 10.40 -37.33
N GLU A 237 -6.81 9.41 -37.58
CA GLU A 237 -7.79 9.43 -38.68
C GLU A 237 -8.79 10.58 -38.55
N LEU A 238 -9.14 10.95 -37.32
CA LEU A 238 -10.04 12.07 -37.04
C LEU A 238 -9.39 13.45 -37.20
N GLY A 239 -8.06 13.50 -37.37
CA GLY A 239 -7.28 14.71 -37.63
C GLY A 239 -6.87 15.49 -36.38
N PHE A 240 -6.75 14.84 -35.21
CA PHE A 240 -6.45 15.55 -33.96
C PHE A 240 -4.98 15.87 -33.72
N LYS A 241 -4.04 15.31 -34.49
CA LYS A 241 -2.59 15.60 -34.32
C LYS A 241 -2.34 17.10 -34.41
N GLY A 242 -1.69 17.68 -33.40
CA GLY A 242 -1.37 19.11 -33.34
C GLY A 242 -2.53 20.02 -32.93
N GLU A 243 -3.73 19.48 -32.65
CA GLU A 243 -4.85 20.27 -32.11
C GLU A 243 -4.48 20.87 -30.74
N VAL A 244 -4.93 22.11 -30.50
CA VAL A 244 -4.54 22.92 -29.33
C VAL A 244 -5.77 23.33 -28.54
N GLU A 245 -5.60 23.41 -27.22
CA GLU A 245 -6.51 24.08 -26.29
C GLU A 245 -5.63 24.79 -25.24
N GLY A 246 -5.64 26.12 -25.17
CA GLY A 246 -4.75 26.87 -24.29
C GLY A 246 -3.27 26.44 -24.43
N GLY A 247 -2.66 25.98 -23.33
CA GLY A 247 -1.29 25.44 -23.34
C GLY A 247 -1.17 23.94 -23.70
N ALA A 248 -2.31 23.22 -23.77
CA ALA A 248 -2.36 21.80 -24.09
C ALA A 248 -2.36 21.56 -25.62
N MET A 249 -1.72 20.48 -26.06
CA MET A 249 -1.69 20.10 -27.48
C MET A 249 -1.70 18.58 -27.65
N VAL A 250 -2.45 18.06 -28.61
CA VAL A 250 -2.33 16.66 -29.02
C VAL A 250 -0.99 16.45 -29.73
N SER A 251 -0.23 15.43 -29.32
CA SER A 251 1.06 15.09 -29.92
C SER A 251 0.96 14.91 -31.44
N GLU A 252 1.92 15.50 -32.15
CA GLU A 252 2.08 15.30 -33.60
C GLU A 252 2.57 13.89 -33.95
N HIS A 253 3.17 13.19 -32.98
CA HIS A 253 3.72 11.84 -33.14
C HIS A 253 2.74 10.76 -32.71
N HIS A 254 1.94 11.00 -31.66
CA HIS A 254 1.02 10.01 -31.09
C HIS A 254 -0.32 10.64 -30.69
N ALA A 255 -1.36 10.52 -31.53
CA ALA A 255 -2.62 11.26 -31.36
C ALA A 255 -3.46 10.94 -30.10
N ASN A 256 -3.08 9.91 -29.31
CA ASN A 256 -3.64 9.66 -27.98
C ASN A 256 -2.85 10.31 -26.84
N PHE A 257 -1.84 11.14 -27.10
CA PHE A 257 -1.07 11.84 -26.08
C PHE A 257 -1.42 13.32 -26.13
N ILE A 258 -1.69 13.91 -24.97
CA ILE A 258 -1.81 15.35 -24.82
C ILE A 258 -0.55 15.85 -24.09
N TYR A 259 0.14 16.81 -24.69
CA TYR A 259 1.31 17.47 -24.14
C TYR A 259 0.93 18.79 -23.47
N ASN A 260 1.63 19.09 -22.38
CA ASN A 260 1.75 20.45 -21.88
C ASN A 260 2.95 21.13 -22.56
N ARG A 261 2.69 22.07 -23.47
CA ARG A 261 3.75 22.83 -24.18
C ARG A 261 4.34 23.98 -23.34
N GLY A 262 3.90 24.10 -22.09
CA GLY A 262 4.18 25.21 -21.20
C GLY A 262 2.90 26.00 -20.92
N GLY A 263 2.58 26.16 -19.64
CA GLY A 263 1.44 26.95 -19.19
C GLY A 263 0.06 26.32 -19.42
N ALA A 264 -0.02 25.04 -19.79
CA ALA A 264 -1.30 24.34 -19.86
C ALA A 264 -1.97 24.27 -18.48
N THR A 265 -3.28 24.48 -18.45
CA THR A 265 -4.11 24.24 -17.26
C THR A 265 -4.73 22.84 -17.31
N ALA A 266 -5.27 22.36 -16.19
CA ALA A 266 -5.98 21.11 -16.17
C ALA A 266 -7.28 21.19 -16.98
N ASP A 267 -7.96 22.33 -16.94
CA ASP A 267 -9.13 22.62 -17.75
C ASP A 267 -8.81 22.59 -19.27
N ASP A 268 -7.65 23.10 -19.70
CA ASP A 268 -7.20 23.02 -21.10
C ASP A 268 -7.13 21.55 -21.56
N VAL A 269 -6.48 20.70 -20.76
CA VAL A 269 -6.33 19.27 -21.06
C VAL A 269 -7.69 18.58 -21.12
N LEU A 270 -8.59 18.86 -20.16
CA LEU A 270 -9.91 18.25 -20.11
C LEU A 270 -10.82 18.74 -21.25
N ARG A 271 -10.79 20.01 -21.64
CA ARG A 271 -11.57 20.53 -22.79
C ARG A 271 -11.10 19.89 -24.09
N LEU A 272 -9.80 19.76 -24.28
CA LEU A 272 -9.23 19.06 -25.43
C LEU A 272 -9.65 17.57 -25.44
N ALA A 273 -9.55 16.90 -24.29
CA ALA A 273 -9.99 15.52 -24.13
C ALA A 273 -11.51 15.36 -24.39
N ALA A 274 -12.34 16.28 -23.91
CA ALA A 274 -13.78 16.26 -24.15
C ALA A 274 -14.11 16.36 -25.66
N ARG A 275 -13.45 17.27 -26.39
CA ARG A 275 -13.59 17.37 -27.85
C ARG A 275 -13.16 16.08 -28.56
N MET A 276 -12.03 15.51 -28.16
CA MET A 276 -11.55 14.23 -28.68
C MET A 276 -12.56 13.12 -28.45
N ARG A 277 -13.03 12.94 -27.20
CA ARG A 277 -13.99 11.91 -26.81
C ARG A 277 -15.31 12.04 -27.57
N ALA A 278 -15.84 13.24 -27.70
CA ALA A 278 -17.06 13.51 -28.46
C ALA A 278 -16.90 13.12 -29.95
N ALA A 279 -15.79 13.52 -30.58
CA ALA A 279 -15.51 13.19 -31.97
C ALA A 279 -15.29 11.69 -32.19
N ALA A 280 -14.64 10.98 -31.26
CA ALA A 280 -14.48 9.52 -31.33
C ALA A 280 -15.83 8.80 -31.30
N LEU A 281 -16.75 9.25 -30.44
CA LEU A 281 -18.11 8.71 -30.39
C LEU A 281 -18.90 9.02 -31.67
N GLU A 282 -18.95 10.29 -32.08
CA GLU A 282 -19.78 10.76 -33.20
C GLU A 282 -19.30 10.22 -34.56
N ARG A 283 -17.98 10.26 -34.80
CA ARG A 283 -17.40 10.02 -36.13
C ARG A 283 -16.81 8.62 -36.28
N ALA A 284 -16.47 7.95 -35.19
CA ALA A 284 -15.87 6.61 -35.21
C ALA A 284 -16.69 5.55 -34.44
N GLY A 285 -17.80 5.93 -33.79
CA GLY A 285 -18.61 5.01 -32.99
C GLY A 285 -17.85 4.42 -31.79
N ALA A 286 -16.78 5.10 -31.36
CA ALA A 286 -15.88 4.61 -30.32
C ALA A 286 -16.18 5.33 -29.00
N GLU A 287 -16.85 4.65 -28.08
CA GLU A 287 -16.97 5.10 -26.70
C GLU A 287 -15.65 4.84 -25.96
N LEU A 288 -14.99 5.92 -25.52
CA LEU A 288 -13.67 5.86 -24.90
C LEU A 288 -13.71 6.40 -23.47
N ASP A 289 -13.01 5.69 -22.58
CA ASP A 289 -12.81 6.09 -21.19
C ASP A 289 -11.48 6.82 -21.03
N LEU A 290 -11.51 7.91 -20.24
CA LEU A 290 -10.30 8.60 -19.84
C LEU A 290 -9.42 7.66 -18.99
N GLU A 291 -8.14 7.56 -19.35
CA GLU A 291 -7.16 6.76 -18.61
C GLU A 291 -6.43 7.58 -17.54
N VAL A 292 -6.17 8.85 -17.85
CA VAL A 292 -5.53 9.81 -16.94
C VAL A 292 -6.40 10.00 -15.70
N GLN A 293 -5.78 9.89 -14.52
CA GLN A 293 -6.48 10.01 -13.25
C GLN A 293 -6.55 11.46 -12.81
N CYS A 294 -7.76 12.01 -12.77
CA CYS A 294 -7.99 13.37 -12.27
C CYS A 294 -7.98 13.37 -10.74
N ILE A 295 -7.32 14.35 -10.12
CA ILE A 295 -7.32 14.52 -8.66
C ILE A 295 -7.58 15.99 -8.30
N GLY A 296 -8.60 16.22 -7.45
CA GLY A 296 -8.93 17.54 -6.93
C GLY A 296 -10.34 17.99 -7.30
N LEU A 297 -10.56 19.30 -7.25
CA LEU A 297 -11.85 19.94 -7.48
C LEU A 297 -11.92 20.57 -8.87
N PHE A 298 -12.82 20.11 -9.73
CA PHE A 298 -12.96 20.58 -11.11
C PHE A 298 -14.36 21.10 -11.39
N ASP A 299 -14.55 21.72 -12.54
CA ASP A 299 -15.88 21.89 -13.11
C ASP A 299 -16.56 20.53 -13.36
N ALA A 300 -17.75 20.33 -12.80
CA ALA A 300 -18.45 19.05 -12.82
C ALA A 300 -18.95 18.69 -14.23
N GLU A 301 -19.39 19.67 -15.02
CA GLU A 301 -19.85 19.46 -16.39
C GLU A 301 -18.67 19.08 -17.30
N LEU A 302 -17.52 19.74 -17.11
CA LEU A 302 -16.30 19.40 -17.84
C LEU A 302 -15.83 17.97 -17.54
N LEU A 303 -15.81 17.54 -16.27
CA LEU A 303 -15.49 16.16 -15.91
C LEU A 303 -16.48 15.16 -16.56
N ALA A 304 -17.77 15.45 -16.49
CA ALA A 304 -18.81 14.59 -17.07
C ALA A 304 -18.66 14.46 -18.60
N SER A 305 -18.27 15.54 -19.29
CA SER A 305 -18.01 15.50 -20.74
C SER A 305 -16.84 14.56 -21.11
N CYS A 306 -15.90 14.36 -20.20
CA CYS A 306 -14.79 13.41 -20.31
C CYS A 306 -15.15 11.98 -19.86
N GLY A 307 -16.39 11.73 -19.41
CA GLY A 307 -16.81 10.45 -18.84
C GLY A 307 -16.31 10.20 -17.42
N VAL A 308 -15.92 11.26 -16.69
CA VAL A 308 -15.39 11.15 -15.33
C VAL A 308 -16.48 11.51 -14.31
N SER A 309 -16.87 10.54 -13.49
CA SER A 309 -17.78 10.76 -12.37
C SER A 309 -17.09 11.52 -11.23
N SER A 310 -17.83 12.41 -10.56
CA SER A 310 -17.34 13.19 -9.44
C SER A 310 -18.36 13.25 -8.29
N VAL A 311 -17.88 13.62 -7.11
CA VAL A 311 -18.73 13.93 -5.95
C VAL A 311 -18.98 15.43 -5.93
N PRO A 312 -20.23 15.92 -5.96
CA PRO A 312 -20.51 17.35 -5.93
C PRO A 312 -19.88 18.02 -4.71
N ASP A 313 -19.29 19.20 -4.90
CA ASP A 313 -18.80 19.99 -3.78
C ASP A 313 -19.95 20.57 -2.97
N ARG A 314 -19.79 20.59 -1.64
CA ARG A 314 -20.84 21.05 -0.72
C ARG A 314 -21.11 22.55 -0.82
N HIS A 315 -20.09 23.34 -1.19
CA HIS A 315 -20.17 24.79 -1.23
C HIS A 315 -20.49 25.32 -2.63
N ASP A 316 -20.09 24.59 -3.67
CA ASP A 316 -20.36 24.92 -5.07
C ASP A 316 -20.78 23.67 -5.87
N PRO A 317 -22.09 23.43 -6.08
CA PRO A 317 -22.59 22.29 -6.84
C PRO A 317 -22.17 22.25 -8.32
N SER A 318 -21.62 23.35 -8.87
CA SER A 318 -21.02 23.34 -10.22
C SER A 318 -19.66 22.67 -10.25
N LYS A 319 -19.07 22.41 -9.07
CA LYS A 319 -17.78 21.76 -8.92
C LYS A 319 -17.92 20.34 -8.40
N GLY A 320 -16.96 19.51 -8.77
CA GLY A 320 -16.91 18.09 -8.43
C GLY A 320 -15.53 17.65 -7.95
N TRP A 321 -15.50 16.91 -6.85
CA TRP A 321 -14.33 16.22 -6.33
C TRP A 321 -14.11 14.88 -7.01
N VAL A 322 -12.88 14.62 -7.45
CA VAL A 322 -12.45 13.35 -8.05
C VAL A 322 -11.07 12.95 -7.53
N GLY A 323 -10.76 11.65 -7.55
CA GLY A 323 -9.46 11.13 -7.17
C GLY A 323 -9.15 11.17 -5.68
N LEU A 324 -10.17 11.36 -4.83
CA LEU A 324 -10.02 11.30 -3.38
C LEU A 324 -9.97 9.85 -2.92
N LEU A 325 -8.92 9.52 -2.17
CA LEU A 325 -8.82 8.27 -1.43
C LEU A 325 -9.76 8.29 -0.21
N TRP A 326 -9.93 9.45 0.42
CA TRP A 326 -10.87 9.66 1.51
C TRP A 326 -11.37 11.11 1.52
N SER A 327 -12.63 11.30 1.93
CA SER A 327 -13.23 12.63 2.12
C SER A 327 -14.10 12.62 3.38
N PRO A 328 -14.10 13.71 4.17
CA PRO A 328 -14.98 13.81 5.33
C PRO A 328 -16.48 13.79 4.99
N GLU A 329 -16.83 14.04 3.73
CA GLU A 329 -18.22 14.05 3.21
C GLU A 329 -18.70 12.65 2.81
N ARG A 330 -17.78 11.75 2.48
CA ARG A 330 -18.06 10.31 2.35
C ARG A 330 -18.00 9.69 3.74
N GLU A 331 -18.95 10.06 4.58
CA GLU A 331 -19.08 9.45 5.90
C GLU A 331 -19.36 7.95 5.71
N GLU A 332 -18.51 7.08 6.26
CA GLU A 332 -18.65 5.62 6.12
C GLU A 332 -19.95 5.17 6.80
N GLN A 333 -21.03 5.01 6.02
CA GLN A 333 -22.14 4.12 6.38
C GLN A 333 -21.71 2.67 6.13
N SER A 334 -20.70 2.23 6.86
CA SER A 334 -20.45 0.81 7.05
C SER A 334 -21.26 0.38 8.27
N SER A 335 -22.23 -0.52 8.09
CA SER A 335 -22.66 -1.36 9.20
C SER A 335 -21.43 -2.14 9.65
N GLN A 336 -20.82 -1.73 10.75
CA GLN A 336 -19.60 -2.35 11.24
C GLN A 336 -19.90 -3.81 11.61
N LEU A 337 -19.46 -4.73 10.75
CA LEU A 337 -19.57 -6.17 10.98
C LEU A 337 -18.33 -6.62 11.73
N PHE A 338 -18.55 -7.40 12.79
CA PHE A 338 -17.50 -8.09 13.51
C PHE A 338 -17.61 -9.61 13.25
N PRO A 339 -16.50 -10.37 13.22
CA PRO A 339 -15.13 -9.91 13.43
C PRO A 339 -14.61 -9.03 12.28
N ARG A 340 -13.83 -8.00 12.62
CA ARG A 340 -13.16 -7.08 11.70
C ARG A 340 -11.68 -7.42 11.63
N LEU A 341 -11.20 -7.72 10.43
CA LEU A 341 -9.76 -7.89 10.19
C LEU A 341 -9.01 -6.58 10.45
N LEU A 342 -7.98 -6.64 11.29
CA LEU A 342 -7.07 -5.53 11.59
C LEU A 342 -5.77 -5.66 10.79
N MET A 343 -5.18 -6.85 10.78
CA MET A 343 -4.03 -7.16 9.97
C MET A 343 -3.98 -8.64 9.58
N GLU A 344 -3.57 -8.96 8.35
CA GLU A 344 -3.38 -10.34 7.88
C GLU A 344 -2.23 -10.44 6.87
N GLY A 345 -1.40 -11.47 6.99
CA GLY A 345 -0.32 -11.67 6.04
C GLY A 345 0.64 -12.79 6.38
N PRO A 346 1.48 -13.20 5.42
CA PRO A 346 2.62 -14.04 5.69
C PRO A 346 3.60 -13.37 6.66
N LEU A 347 4.24 -14.20 7.48
CA LEU A 347 5.45 -13.82 8.18
C LEU A 347 6.62 -13.89 7.18
N VAL A 348 7.28 -12.76 6.96
CA VAL A 348 8.41 -12.64 6.03
C VAL A 348 9.71 -12.61 6.82
N GLY A 349 10.78 -13.22 6.28
CA GLY A 349 12.09 -13.29 6.94
C GLY A 349 12.58 -11.96 7.48
N TYR A 350 13.17 -11.96 8.69
CA TYR A 350 13.80 -10.79 9.27
C TYR A 350 15.11 -10.48 8.55
N PHE A 351 15.20 -9.26 8.03
CA PHE A 351 16.28 -8.85 7.16
C PHE A 351 17.55 -8.49 7.94
N GLY A 352 18.71 -8.76 7.33
CA GLY A 352 20.02 -8.60 7.97
C GLY A 352 20.55 -9.89 8.63
N LEU A 353 19.85 -11.02 8.44
CA LEU A 353 20.30 -12.34 8.82
C LEU A 353 20.54 -13.20 7.57
N ASP A 354 21.52 -14.11 7.65
CA ASP A 354 21.87 -15.03 6.55
C ASP A 354 20.80 -16.12 6.29
N ARG A 355 19.63 -16.04 6.92
CA ARG A 355 18.60 -17.11 6.88
C ARG A 355 17.21 -16.55 6.64
N GLU A 356 16.52 -17.13 5.66
CA GLU A 356 15.13 -16.86 5.34
C GLU A 356 14.18 -17.57 6.32
N PHE A 357 13.01 -16.98 6.56
CA PHE A 357 11.95 -17.64 7.33
C PHE A 357 11.10 -18.53 6.41
N PRO A 358 10.71 -19.74 6.85
CA PRO A 358 9.91 -20.65 6.02
C PRO A 358 8.59 -20.05 5.53
N SER A 359 8.32 -20.23 4.24
CA SER A 359 7.14 -19.68 3.59
C SER A 359 5.84 -20.39 4.00
N GLY A 360 4.71 -19.71 3.76
CA GLY A 360 3.38 -20.26 3.99
C GLY A 360 2.86 -20.15 5.43
N VAL A 361 3.64 -19.60 6.37
CA VAL A 361 3.11 -19.18 7.68
C VAL A 361 2.42 -17.85 7.54
N GLN A 362 1.15 -17.79 7.95
CA GLN A 362 0.37 -16.56 7.94
C GLN A 362 -0.12 -16.23 9.34
N VAL A 363 -0.26 -14.94 9.63
CA VAL A 363 -0.84 -14.44 10.86
C VAL A 363 -2.04 -13.55 10.54
N ALA A 364 -3.03 -13.55 11.43
CA ALA A 364 -4.15 -12.62 11.37
C ALA A 364 -4.47 -12.09 12.77
N VAL A 365 -4.82 -10.81 12.85
CA VAL A 365 -5.40 -10.19 14.05
C VAL A 365 -6.76 -9.59 13.69
N GLU A 366 -7.78 -9.95 14.46
CA GLU A 366 -9.16 -9.55 14.28
C GLU A 366 -9.69 -8.83 15.53
N GLN A 367 -10.51 -7.80 15.34
CA GLN A 367 -11.35 -7.22 16.38
C GLN A 367 -12.70 -7.94 16.38
N LEU A 368 -13.13 -8.48 17.53
CA LEU A 368 -14.30 -9.36 17.64
C LEU A 368 -15.60 -8.63 17.99
N CYS A 369 -15.52 -7.44 18.57
CA CYS A 369 -16.66 -6.59 18.88
C CYS A 369 -16.23 -5.13 18.98
N SER A 370 -17.18 -4.19 19.01
CA SER A 370 -16.86 -2.76 19.14
C SER A 370 -16.26 -2.43 20.51
N VAL A 371 -15.46 -1.37 20.59
CA VAL A 371 -14.91 -0.83 21.84
C VAL A 371 -16.02 -0.51 22.83
N GLU A 372 -17.18 -0.03 22.36
CA GLU A 372 -18.35 0.21 23.20
C GLU A 372 -18.89 -1.09 23.81
N SER A 373 -19.10 -2.13 22.99
CA SER A 373 -19.56 -3.44 23.44
C SER A 373 -18.57 -4.08 24.41
N ALA A 374 -17.27 -3.96 24.11
CA ALA A 374 -16.18 -4.49 24.90
C ALA A 374 -16.07 -3.81 26.28
N LYS A 375 -16.31 -2.49 26.35
CA LYS A 375 -16.41 -1.76 27.63
C LYS A 375 -17.61 -2.19 28.46
N ALA A 376 -18.74 -2.51 27.83
CA ALA A 376 -19.92 -3.01 28.51
C ALA A 376 -19.75 -4.46 29.03
N HIS A 377 -18.93 -5.26 28.35
CA HIS A 377 -18.69 -6.67 28.66
C HIS A 377 -17.18 -6.99 28.73
N PRO A 378 -16.42 -6.43 29.70
CA PRO A 378 -14.96 -6.42 29.67
C PRO A 378 -14.28 -7.81 29.68
N GLY A 379 -15.00 -8.85 30.13
CA GLY A 379 -14.49 -10.23 30.17
C GLY A 379 -14.67 -11.02 28.87
N VAL A 380 -15.39 -10.51 27.87
CA VAL A 380 -15.57 -11.23 26.59
C VAL A 380 -14.38 -11.02 25.67
N PRO A 381 -14.07 -11.98 24.77
CA PRO A 381 -13.07 -11.81 23.72
C PRO A 381 -13.26 -10.52 22.93
N PHE A 382 -12.18 -9.74 22.80
CA PHE A 382 -12.16 -8.47 22.09
C PHE A 382 -11.22 -8.49 20.89
N LEU A 383 -10.01 -9.06 21.04
CA LEU A 383 -9.09 -9.33 19.93
C LEU A 383 -8.89 -10.83 19.78
N ARG A 384 -8.74 -11.28 18.54
CA ARG A 384 -8.25 -12.62 18.21
C ARG A 384 -6.97 -12.51 17.40
N TRP A 385 -5.95 -13.24 17.79
CA TRP A 385 -4.76 -13.48 16.99
C TRP A 385 -4.71 -14.96 16.62
N THR A 386 -4.40 -15.24 15.35
CA THR A 386 -4.22 -16.60 14.84
C THR A 386 -3.00 -16.68 13.95
N THR A 387 -2.34 -17.84 13.98
CA THR A 387 -1.25 -18.24 13.10
C THR A 387 -1.68 -19.49 12.34
N ARG A 388 -1.63 -19.45 11.01
CA ARG A 388 -1.94 -20.56 10.11
C ARG A 388 -0.65 -21.28 9.70
N ASN A 389 -0.81 -22.51 9.22
CA ASN A 389 0.27 -23.46 8.93
C ASN A 389 0.95 -23.98 10.21
N PRO A 390 0.25 -24.78 11.03
CA PRO A 390 0.69 -25.25 12.34
C PRO A 390 1.79 -26.33 12.25
N ASN A 391 2.61 -26.35 11.18
CA ASN A 391 3.58 -27.41 10.93
C ASN A 391 4.51 -27.58 12.14
N PRO A 392 4.42 -28.70 12.89
CA PRO A 392 5.24 -28.90 14.09
C PRO A 392 6.74 -28.98 13.79
N ALA A 393 7.11 -29.31 12.54
CA ALA A 393 8.52 -29.30 12.12
C ALA A 393 9.09 -27.88 12.03
N LEU A 394 8.22 -26.89 11.80
CA LEU A 394 8.57 -25.48 11.84
C LEU A 394 8.51 -24.94 13.26
N PHE A 395 7.46 -25.32 14.00
CA PHE A 395 7.13 -24.81 15.33
C PHE A 395 7.35 -25.83 16.45
N SER A 396 8.54 -26.40 16.61
CA SER A 396 8.89 -27.20 17.79
C SER A 396 10.36 -27.58 17.82
N LEU A 397 11.10 -27.21 18.89
CA LEU A 397 12.42 -27.81 19.14
C LEU A 397 12.76 -28.14 20.61
N LYS A 398 11.97 -27.72 21.61
CA LYS A 398 11.94 -28.22 23.00
C LYS A 398 10.93 -27.39 23.78
N ALA A 399 10.13 -27.97 24.68
CA ALA A 399 9.39 -27.16 25.63
C ALA A 399 10.30 -26.78 26.81
N PRO A 400 10.19 -25.57 27.38
CA PRO A 400 10.79 -25.27 28.67
C PRO A 400 10.29 -26.25 29.74
N SER A 401 11.11 -26.55 30.74
CA SER A 401 10.65 -27.34 31.88
C SER A 401 9.63 -26.52 32.70
N PRO A 402 8.51 -27.09 33.14
CA PRO A 402 7.53 -26.36 33.93
C PRO A 402 8.16 -25.80 35.22
N ALA A 403 7.89 -24.52 35.53
CA ALA A 403 8.24 -23.83 36.78
C ALA A 403 9.63 -23.18 36.93
N SER A 404 10.41 -22.99 35.86
CA SER A 404 11.57 -22.08 35.87
C SER A 404 11.39 -20.94 34.87
N PHE A 405 11.71 -19.71 35.27
CA PHE A 405 11.92 -18.62 34.31
C PHE A 405 12.88 -19.11 33.23
N THR A 406 12.45 -19.06 31.98
CA THR A 406 13.24 -19.53 30.84
C THR A 406 13.56 -18.31 30.01
N ASP A 407 14.75 -17.75 30.24
CA ASP A 407 15.36 -16.86 29.27
C ASP A 407 15.48 -17.64 27.95
N GLU A 408 15.38 -16.93 26.84
CA GLU A 408 15.56 -17.51 25.50
C GLU A 408 14.42 -18.40 24.96
N LEU A 409 13.16 -18.10 25.31
CA LEU A 409 11.97 -18.70 24.67
C LEU A 409 12.00 -18.63 23.13
N TRP A 410 12.59 -17.57 22.56
CA TRP A 410 12.88 -17.42 21.13
C TRP A 410 13.75 -18.53 20.53
N ARG A 411 14.48 -19.32 21.34
CA ARG A 411 15.20 -20.52 20.90
C ARG A 411 14.26 -21.69 20.60
N TYR A 412 13.02 -21.58 21.04
CA TYR A 412 11.95 -22.46 20.63
C TYR A 412 11.20 -21.84 19.48
N SER A 413 10.59 -22.71 18.71
CA SER A 413 9.88 -22.29 17.53
C SER A 413 8.46 -21.89 17.90
N VAL A 414 8.22 -20.58 18.04
CA VAL A 414 6.98 -20.02 18.55
C VAL A 414 6.41 -19.01 17.56
N SER A 415 5.10 -18.81 17.58
CA SER A 415 4.50 -17.62 17.03
C SER A 415 4.21 -16.64 18.16
N GLU A 416 4.31 -15.35 17.89
CA GLU A 416 4.28 -14.30 18.89
C GLU A 416 3.38 -13.13 18.44
N LEU A 417 2.65 -12.54 19.40
CA LEU A 417 1.91 -11.29 19.25
C LEU A 417 2.39 -10.30 20.30
N PHE A 418 2.76 -9.11 19.85
CA PHE A 418 3.08 -7.97 20.69
C PHE A 418 2.00 -6.92 20.60
N ILE A 419 1.64 -6.36 21.76
CA ILE A 419 0.62 -5.34 21.91
C ILE A 419 1.16 -4.20 22.75
N ALA A 420 1.28 -3.01 22.16
CA ALA A 420 1.69 -1.82 22.89
C ALA A 420 0.62 -0.73 22.84
N ARG A 421 0.76 0.22 23.76
CA ARG A 421 0.05 1.50 23.64
C ARG A 421 0.61 2.29 22.46
N ALA A 422 -0.24 3.05 21.78
CA ALA A 422 0.18 3.92 20.67
C ALA A 422 1.32 4.89 21.04
N ALA A 423 1.49 5.21 22.32
CA ALA A 423 2.61 5.95 22.87
C ALA A 423 3.06 5.33 24.21
N GLY A 424 4.37 5.24 24.40
CA GLY A 424 4.99 4.67 25.60
C GLY A 424 5.78 3.40 25.30
N ALA A 425 6.48 2.91 26.32
CA ALA A 425 7.43 1.82 26.16
C ALA A 425 6.96 0.49 26.77
N ALA A 426 5.77 0.48 27.37
CA ALA A 426 5.14 -0.70 27.93
C ALA A 426 4.38 -1.48 26.85
N TYR A 427 4.48 -2.80 26.90
CA TYR A 427 3.83 -3.70 25.95
C TYR A 427 3.55 -5.08 26.57
N LEU A 428 2.65 -5.82 25.93
CA LEU A 428 2.38 -7.22 26.18
C LEU A 428 3.03 -8.06 25.08
N GLU A 429 3.42 -9.27 25.43
CA GLU A 429 3.94 -10.29 24.52
C GLU A 429 3.20 -11.59 24.83
N PHE A 430 2.67 -12.22 23.78
CA PHE A 430 2.00 -13.51 23.85
C PHE A 430 2.70 -14.45 22.90
N GLU A 431 3.07 -15.63 23.36
CA GLU A 431 3.70 -16.64 22.52
C GLU A 431 2.89 -17.93 22.60
N MET A 432 2.79 -18.66 21.48
CA MET A 432 2.09 -19.93 21.42
C MET A 432 2.75 -20.89 20.42
N THR A 433 2.67 -22.19 20.72
CA THR A 433 3.03 -23.27 19.79
C THR A 433 1.77 -23.98 19.24
N PRO A 434 1.88 -24.69 18.10
CA PRO A 434 0.79 -25.51 17.58
C PRO A 434 0.31 -26.62 18.51
N GLU A 435 1.11 -27.06 19.49
CA GLU A 435 0.72 -28.06 20.50
C GLU A 435 -0.05 -27.45 21.67
N GLY A 436 -0.24 -26.14 21.69
CA GLY A 436 -1.00 -25.43 22.72
C GLY A 436 -0.19 -25.01 23.95
N HIS A 437 1.15 -25.11 23.90
CA HIS A 437 2.01 -24.47 24.89
C HIS A 437 2.02 -22.96 24.65
N TRP A 438 1.96 -22.16 25.72
CA TRP A 438 1.90 -20.72 25.61
C TRP A 438 2.51 -19.99 26.80
N VAL A 439 2.88 -18.73 26.59
CA VAL A 439 3.29 -17.78 27.63
C VAL A 439 2.70 -16.41 27.34
N ALA A 440 2.45 -15.64 28.39
CA ALA A 440 2.06 -14.24 28.31
C ALA A 440 2.94 -13.42 29.26
N LEU A 441 3.50 -12.33 28.74
CA LEU A 441 4.45 -11.47 29.41
C LEU A 441 3.96 -10.03 29.34
N ARG A 442 4.27 -9.27 30.39
CA ARG A 442 4.04 -7.82 30.44
C ARG A 442 5.37 -7.14 30.72
N PHE A 443 5.67 -6.12 29.93
CA PHE A 443 6.82 -5.27 30.09
C PHE A 443 6.36 -3.85 30.38
N ASP A 444 6.90 -3.24 31.44
CA ASP A 444 6.63 -1.83 31.77
C ASP A 444 7.61 -0.86 31.07
N ALA A 445 8.64 -1.38 30.39
CA ALA A 445 9.66 -0.66 29.62
C ALA A 445 10.26 -1.59 28.53
N PRO A 446 11.06 -1.08 27.57
CA PRO A 446 11.67 -1.93 26.55
C PRO A 446 12.52 -3.02 27.20
N ARG A 447 12.46 -4.23 26.64
CA ARG A 447 13.17 -5.39 27.19
C ARG A 447 14.67 -5.08 27.30
N LYS A 448 15.21 -5.18 28.52
CA LYS A 448 16.65 -5.21 28.74
C LYS A 448 17.06 -6.67 28.90
N ARG A 449 17.92 -7.17 28.01
CA ARG A 449 18.50 -8.52 28.14
C ARG A 449 19.42 -8.53 29.36
N ALA A 450 18.97 -9.07 30.49
CA ALA A 450 19.79 -9.30 31.68
C ALA A 450 19.15 -10.39 32.56
N GLU A 451 20.00 -11.26 33.10
CA GLU A 451 19.60 -12.34 34.01
C GLU A 451 18.96 -11.77 35.30
N GLY A 452 17.76 -12.24 35.67
CA GLY A 452 17.20 -12.04 37.02
C GLY A 452 16.24 -10.88 37.25
N TYR A 453 15.58 -10.34 36.22
CA TYR A 453 14.59 -9.24 36.37
C TYR A 453 13.12 -9.64 36.18
N GLU A 454 12.78 -10.88 35.80
CA GLU A 454 11.37 -11.30 35.75
C GLU A 454 10.82 -11.67 37.13
N THR A 455 9.60 -11.20 37.42
CA THR A 455 8.77 -11.71 38.51
C THR A 455 7.59 -12.47 37.90
N PRO A 456 7.64 -13.81 37.78
CA PRO A 456 6.53 -14.59 37.26
C PRO A 456 5.31 -14.46 38.18
N SER A 457 4.17 -14.06 37.63
CA SER A 457 2.89 -14.10 38.33
C SER A 457 1.86 -14.85 37.47
N PRO A 458 1.23 -15.92 37.97
CA PRO A 458 0.19 -16.64 37.26
C PRO A 458 -1.19 -15.95 37.36
N GLU A 459 -1.35 -14.96 38.25
CA GLU A 459 -2.65 -14.35 38.56
C GLU A 459 -3.25 -13.41 37.49
N PRO A 460 -2.48 -12.63 36.69
CA PRO A 460 -3.08 -11.60 35.82
C PRO A 460 -3.71 -12.14 34.52
N TRP A 461 -3.48 -13.40 34.14
CA TRP A 461 -3.88 -13.93 32.82
C TRP A 461 -5.13 -14.82 32.85
N ARG A 462 -5.50 -15.34 34.02
CA ARG A 462 -6.56 -16.34 34.16
C ARG A 462 -7.93 -15.75 33.86
N GLY A 463 -8.63 -16.32 32.87
CA GLY A 463 -9.96 -15.84 32.44
C GLY A 463 -9.91 -14.60 31.54
N MET A 464 -8.72 -14.14 31.15
CA MET A 464 -8.52 -13.03 30.20
C MET A 464 -8.02 -13.48 28.83
N VAL A 465 -7.45 -14.70 28.77
CA VAL A 465 -6.92 -15.32 27.55
C VAL A 465 -7.64 -16.64 27.31
N THR A 466 -8.13 -16.83 26.08
CA THR A 466 -8.72 -18.08 25.61
C THR A 466 -7.89 -18.60 24.44
N LEU A 467 -7.45 -19.86 24.50
CA LEU A 467 -6.69 -20.46 23.40
C LEU A 467 -7.62 -20.79 22.23
N VAL A 468 -7.17 -20.48 21.02
CA VAL A 468 -7.81 -20.85 19.76
C VAL A 468 -6.90 -21.88 19.09
N GLN A 469 -7.45 -23.04 18.75
CA GLN A 469 -6.68 -24.10 18.09
C GLN A 469 -7.60 -24.97 17.25
N ASP A 470 -7.24 -25.16 15.98
CA ASP A 470 -7.88 -26.06 15.05
C ASP A 470 -6.82 -26.82 14.22
N GLU A 471 -7.25 -27.62 13.23
CA GLU A 471 -6.35 -28.43 12.40
C GLU A 471 -5.36 -27.60 11.56
N LYS A 472 -5.67 -26.33 11.29
CA LYS A 472 -4.96 -25.44 10.35
C LYS A 472 -4.47 -24.15 10.99
N SER A 473 -4.82 -23.87 12.24
CA SER A 473 -4.45 -22.64 12.93
C SER A 473 -4.36 -22.81 14.45
N PHE A 474 -3.57 -21.93 15.08
CA PHE A 474 -3.47 -21.80 16.53
C PHE A 474 -3.32 -20.33 16.91
N GLY A 475 -3.65 -19.94 18.14
CA GLY A 475 -3.54 -18.56 18.60
C GLY A 475 -4.36 -18.28 19.86
N MET A 476 -4.71 -17.01 20.08
CA MET A 476 -5.35 -16.56 21.32
C MET A 476 -6.46 -15.53 21.07
N GLU A 477 -7.49 -15.61 21.89
CA GLU A 477 -8.49 -14.56 22.11
C GLU A 477 -8.20 -13.82 23.40
N LEU A 478 -8.20 -12.50 23.35
CA LEU A 478 -7.82 -11.59 24.43
C LEU A 478 -9.01 -10.69 24.78
N CYS A 479 -9.39 -10.64 26.05
CA CYS A 479 -10.52 -9.82 26.50
C CYS A 479 -10.17 -8.33 26.64
N TRP A 480 -11.19 -7.48 26.71
CA TRP A 480 -11.01 -6.04 26.87
C TRP A 480 -10.38 -5.65 28.21
N GLU A 481 -10.68 -6.37 29.30
CA GLU A 481 -10.12 -6.09 30.62
C GLU A 481 -8.57 -6.13 30.61
N LEU A 482 -8.00 -7.03 29.80
CA LEU A 482 -6.57 -7.15 29.58
C LEU A 482 -6.00 -6.02 28.72
N LEU A 483 -6.73 -5.65 27.67
CA LEU A 483 -6.23 -4.76 26.62
C LEU A 483 -6.47 -3.28 26.89
N LYS A 484 -7.46 -2.92 27.72
CA LYS A 484 -7.82 -1.52 28.01
C LYS A 484 -6.65 -0.62 28.47
N PRO A 485 -5.59 -1.08 29.17
CA PRO A 485 -4.46 -0.21 29.51
C PRO A 485 -3.58 0.15 28.30
N PHE A 486 -3.64 -0.67 27.24
CA PHE A 486 -2.85 -0.54 26.01
C PHE A 486 -3.65 0.13 24.87
N VAL A 487 -4.96 0.30 25.02
CA VAL A 487 -5.76 1.09 24.09
C VAL A 487 -5.69 2.57 24.48
N SER A 488 -5.19 3.41 23.58
CA SER A 488 -5.09 4.86 23.84
C SER A 488 -6.47 5.52 23.84
N GLY A 489 -6.57 6.75 24.38
CA GLY A 489 -7.84 7.46 24.53
C GLY A 489 -8.60 7.73 23.23
N ASP A 490 -7.87 7.70 22.11
CA ASP A 490 -8.34 7.81 20.74
C ASP A 490 -8.62 6.46 20.06
N GLN A 491 -8.72 5.39 20.87
CA GLN A 491 -9.04 4.02 20.45
C GLN A 491 -8.03 3.40 19.49
N VAL A 492 -6.75 3.70 19.66
CA VAL A 492 -5.66 3.10 18.87
C VAL A 492 -4.91 2.06 19.69
N ILE A 493 -4.50 1.00 19.01
CA ILE A 493 -3.60 -0.02 19.55
C ILE A 493 -2.41 -0.19 18.61
N ALA A 494 -1.24 -0.57 19.13
CA ALA A 494 -0.07 -0.88 18.32
C ALA A 494 0.21 -2.38 18.35
N LEU A 495 0.30 -3.02 17.19
CA LEU A 495 0.36 -4.46 17.01
C LEU A 495 1.54 -4.88 16.15
N GLN A 496 1.97 -6.11 16.38
CA GLN A 496 3.20 -6.67 15.85
C GLN A 496 3.13 -8.19 16.02
N CYS A 497 3.37 -8.95 14.96
CA CYS A 497 3.45 -10.40 14.98
C CYS A 497 4.86 -10.85 14.60
N CYS A 498 5.33 -11.90 15.25
CA CYS A 498 6.62 -12.53 14.97
C CYS A 498 6.46 -14.05 14.96
N ALA A 499 7.43 -14.73 14.39
CA ALA A 499 7.69 -16.12 14.70
C ALA A 499 9.18 -16.42 14.69
N SER A 500 9.61 -17.37 15.50
CA SER A 500 10.93 -17.98 15.44
C SER A 500 10.77 -19.44 15.02
N SER A 501 11.70 -19.98 14.24
CA SER A 501 11.78 -21.42 13.98
C SER A 501 12.66 -22.15 15.00
N GLY A 502 13.21 -21.46 16.01
CA GLY A 502 14.18 -22.02 16.97
C GLY A 502 15.55 -22.34 16.36
N ARG A 503 15.75 -22.09 15.06
CA ARG A 503 17.03 -22.29 14.33
C ARG A 503 17.69 -20.97 13.93
N GLY A 504 17.29 -19.87 14.57
CA GLY A 504 17.74 -18.52 14.23
C GLY A 504 17.09 -17.94 12.97
N GLU A 505 15.99 -18.51 12.50
CA GLU A 505 15.14 -17.93 11.46
C GLU A 505 13.99 -17.21 12.13
N PHE A 506 13.73 -15.97 11.72
CA PHE A 506 12.67 -15.14 12.29
C PHE A 506 11.77 -14.60 11.20
N GLY A 507 10.47 -14.73 11.38
CA GLY A 507 9.45 -14.21 10.49
C GLY A 507 8.73 -13.04 11.15
N LEU A 508 8.37 -12.02 10.36
CA LEU A 508 7.86 -10.76 10.87
C LEU A 508 6.65 -10.25 10.09
N PHE A 509 5.62 -9.77 10.80
CA PHE A 509 4.50 -9.06 10.19
C PHE A 509 3.82 -8.10 11.18
N PRO A 510 3.59 -6.82 10.84
CA PRO A 510 4.05 -6.20 9.61
C PRO A 510 5.56 -6.02 9.64
N TRP A 511 6.19 -5.98 8.47
CA TRP A 511 7.62 -5.65 8.43
C TRP A 511 7.83 -4.17 8.78
N TRP A 512 8.98 -3.85 9.37
CA TRP A 512 9.51 -2.49 9.40
C TRP A 512 10.97 -2.48 8.99
N GLU A 513 11.40 -1.30 8.56
CA GLU A 513 12.69 -1.07 7.93
C GLU A 513 13.72 -0.66 8.99
N ALA A 514 14.67 -1.55 9.30
CA ALA A 514 15.81 -1.27 10.16
C ALA A 514 17.04 -2.11 9.74
N PRO A 515 17.72 -1.77 8.63
CA PRO A 515 18.79 -2.59 8.05
C PRO A 515 20.08 -2.68 8.89
N ALA A 516 20.18 -1.98 10.02
CA ALA A 516 21.44 -1.79 10.76
C ALA A 516 21.44 -2.27 12.22
N SER A 517 20.38 -2.92 12.70
CA SER A 517 20.29 -3.43 14.07
C SER A 517 20.17 -4.96 14.07
N PRO A 518 20.73 -5.68 15.07
CA PRO A 518 20.33 -7.06 15.31
C PRO A 518 18.80 -7.16 15.43
N ALA A 519 18.27 -8.31 15.04
CA ALA A 519 16.85 -8.63 15.17
C ALA A 519 16.35 -8.37 16.59
N ASP A 520 15.61 -7.28 16.74
CA ASP A 520 14.97 -6.88 17.99
C ASP A 520 13.53 -6.50 17.72
N PHE A 521 12.64 -7.43 18.04
CA PHE A 521 11.20 -7.30 17.88
C PHE A 521 10.56 -6.53 19.05
N HIS A 522 11.31 -6.24 20.11
CA HIS A 522 10.81 -5.55 21.31
C HIS A 522 10.92 -4.03 21.17
N GLN A 523 10.44 -3.50 20.04
CA GLN A 523 10.49 -2.07 19.73
C GLN A 523 9.07 -1.49 19.55
N PRO A 524 8.36 -1.15 20.65
CA PRO A 524 7.00 -0.64 20.62
C PRO A 524 6.76 0.56 19.68
N ASP A 525 7.77 1.39 19.45
CA ASP A 525 7.68 2.55 18.56
C ASP A 525 7.54 2.18 17.07
N HIS A 526 7.95 0.96 16.72
CA HIS A 526 7.85 0.38 15.38
C HIS A 526 6.58 -0.45 15.17
N PHE A 527 5.84 -0.76 16.24
CA PHE A 527 4.60 -1.52 16.13
C PHE A 527 3.57 -0.75 15.30
N PHE A 528 2.79 -1.50 14.52
CA PHE A 528 1.84 -0.95 13.58
C PHE A 528 0.58 -0.48 14.28
N ARG A 529 0.24 0.81 14.10
CA ARG A 529 -0.88 1.43 14.80
C ARG A 529 -2.17 1.22 14.02
N ILE A 530 -3.18 0.71 14.71
CA ILE A 530 -4.46 0.37 14.12
C ILE A 530 -5.57 1.02 14.95
N PRO A 531 -6.50 1.77 14.32
CA PRO A 531 -7.69 2.24 15.01
C PRO A 531 -8.66 1.07 15.24
N LEU A 532 -9.13 0.97 16.48
CA LEU A 532 -10.21 0.10 16.91
C LEU A 532 -11.54 0.84 16.72
N LEU A 533 -12.61 0.09 16.47
CA LEU A 533 -13.97 0.63 16.25
C LEU A 533 -14.88 0.41 17.45
#